data_AF-A0A1I6YFW0-F1
#
_entry.id   AF-A0A1I6YFW0-F1
#
_cell.length_a   1.000
_cell.length_b   1.000
_cell.length_c   1.000
_cell.angle_alpha   90.00
_cell.angle_beta   90.00
_cell.angle_gamma   90.00
#
_symmetry.space_group_name_H-M   'P 1'
#
loop_
_entity.id
_entity.type
_entity.pdbx_description
1 polymer ?
#
loop_
_entity_poly.entity_id
_entity_poly.type
_entity_poly.pdbx_seq_one_letter_code
_entity_poly.pdbx_strand_id
1 'polypeptide(L)'
;MEGIYVGLFFIAIAIAVKFYPGLLAGYNRLSSRDKENAVANGLPTFASIVFGAMGVISIAGYFASVWFNNPSLSKIFILPTIVGMIVLIVFGNILVNNRVR
;
A
#
# COMPACT_ATOMS: atom_id res chain seq x y z
N MET A 1 -12.92 8.23 14.53
CA MET A 1 -11.55 8.76 14.40
C MET A 1 -10.54 7.68 13.96
N GLU A 2 -10.78 6.40 14.27
CA GLU A 2 -9.90 5.27 13.87
C GLU A 2 -9.48 5.29 12.40
N GLY A 3 -10.41 5.53 11.46
CA GLY A 3 -10.09 5.61 10.03
C GLY A 3 -9.08 6.69 9.64
N ILE A 4 -9.01 7.80 10.39
CA ILE A 4 -7.98 8.83 10.20
C ILE A 4 -6.62 8.30 10.62
N TYR A 5 -6.52 7.72 11.82
CA TYR A 5 -5.23 7.21 12.33
C TYR A 5 -4.70 6.08 11.44
N VAL A 6 -5.56 5.14 11.04
CA VAL A 6 -5.23 4.07 10.10
C VAL A 6 -4.80 4.64 8.75
N GLY A 7 -5.51 5.67 8.25
CA GLY A 7 -5.17 6.28 6.98
C GLY A 7 -3.84 7.02 6.99
N LEU A 8 -3.56 7.79 8.04
CA LEU A 8 -2.27 8.45 8.25
C LEU A 8 -1.13 7.43 8.37
N PHE A 9 -1.37 6.32 9.06
CA PHE A 9 -0.42 5.22 9.16
C PHE A 9 -0.08 4.64 7.78
N PHE A 10 -1.07 4.40 6.92
CA PHE A 10 -0.81 3.94 5.55
C PHE A 10 -0.06 4.97 4.71
N ILE A 11 -0.35 6.26 4.86
CA ILE A 11 0.40 7.33 4.17
C ILE A 11 1.86 7.36 4.64
N ALA A 12 2.11 7.19 5.94
CA ALA A 12 3.47 7.09 6.47
C ALA A 12 4.22 5.89 5.88
N ILE A 13 3.57 4.73 5.79
CA ILE A 13 4.12 3.55 5.12
C ILE A 13 4.38 3.83 3.64
N ALA A 14 3.45 4.47 2.93
CA ALA A 14 3.58 4.81 1.52
C ALA A 14 4.87 5.61 1.24
N ILE A 15 5.16 6.60 2.09
CA ILE A 15 6.39 7.38 2.01
C ILE A 15 7.58 6.48 2.35
N ALA A 16 7.51 5.71 3.45
CA ALA A 16 8.60 4.89 3.90
C ALA A 16 9.04 3.83 2.87
N VAL A 17 8.11 3.08 2.27
CA VAL A 17 8.43 2.04 1.28
C VAL A 17 9.00 2.59 -0.03
N LYS A 18 8.71 3.86 -0.36
CA LYS A 18 9.27 4.52 -1.53
C LYS A 18 10.77 4.75 -1.39
N PHE A 19 11.22 5.15 -0.21
CA PHE A 19 12.63 5.43 0.09
C PHE A 19 13.39 4.20 0.62
N TYR A 20 12.68 3.31 1.32
CA TYR A 20 13.24 2.13 1.97
C TYR A 20 12.49 0.87 1.53
N PRO A 21 12.74 0.36 0.30
CA PRO A 21 12.04 -0.82 -0.22
C PRO A 21 12.30 -2.09 0.60
N GLY A 22 13.35 -2.10 1.44
CA GLY A 22 13.59 -3.16 2.42
C GLY A 22 12.50 -3.34 3.47
N LEU A 23 11.56 -2.40 3.58
CA LEU A 23 10.36 -2.53 4.41
C LEU A 23 9.30 -3.46 3.77
N LEU A 24 9.40 -3.74 2.46
CA LEU A 24 8.52 -4.68 1.79
C LEU A 24 8.90 -6.12 2.17
N ALA A 25 7.92 -6.85 2.69
CA ALA A 25 8.09 -8.26 2.99
C ALA A 25 8.54 -9.03 1.74
N GLY A 26 9.57 -9.86 1.89
CA GLY A 26 10.16 -10.61 0.77
C GLY A 26 11.27 -9.88 0.02
N TYR A 27 11.29 -8.54 0.00
CA TYR A 27 12.32 -7.77 -0.72
C TYR A 27 13.74 -8.08 -0.20
N ASN A 28 13.91 -8.19 1.12
CA ASN A 28 15.22 -8.48 1.71
C ASN A 28 15.73 -9.89 1.38
N ARG A 29 14.85 -10.83 1.03
CA ARG A 29 15.20 -12.21 0.64
C ARG A 29 15.58 -12.34 -0.84
N LEU A 30 15.33 -11.31 -1.66
CA LEU A 30 15.73 -11.29 -3.05
C LEU A 30 17.26 -11.25 -3.20
N SER A 31 17.78 -11.86 -4.27
CA SER A 31 19.17 -11.71 -4.66
C SER A 31 19.47 -10.25 -5.04
N SER A 32 20.74 -9.83 -5.05
CA SER A 32 21.10 -8.46 -5.44
C SER A 32 20.60 -8.10 -6.85
N ARG A 33 20.65 -9.06 -7.78
CA ARG A 33 20.14 -8.88 -9.15
C ARG A 33 18.62 -8.73 -9.19
N ASP A 34 17.90 -9.53 -8.40
CA ASP A 34 16.43 -9.44 -8.36
C ASP A 34 15.95 -8.16 -7.66
N LYS A 35 16.72 -7.65 -6.68
CA LYS A 35 16.46 -6.35 -6.06
C LYS A 35 16.57 -5.22 -7.07
N GLU A 36 17.64 -5.21 -7.86
CA GLU A 36 17.85 -4.21 -8.92
C GLU A 36 16.73 -4.27 -9.96
N ASN A 37 16.34 -5.47 -10.42
CA ASN A 37 15.23 -5.67 -11.33
C ASN A 37 13.89 -5.20 -10.74
N ALA A 38 13.62 -5.50 -9.47
CA ALA A 38 12.40 -5.05 -8.79
C ALA A 38 12.31 -3.53 -8.67
N VAL A 39 13.44 -2.85 -8.40
CA VAL A 39 13.51 -1.38 -8.39
C VAL A 39 13.33 -0.82 -9.80
N ALA A 40 13.98 -1.41 -10.81
CA ALA A 40 13.84 -0.99 -12.21
C ALA A 40 12.39 -1.13 -12.72
N ASN A 41 11.68 -2.17 -12.29
CA ASN A 41 10.25 -2.37 -12.55
C ASN A 41 9.32 -1.48 -11.72
N GLY A 42 9.86 -0.67 -10.81
CA GLY A 42 9.09 0.29 -10.03
C GLY A 42 8.32 -0.32 -8.85
N LEU A 43 8.72 -1.49 -8.33
CA LEU A 43 8.10 -2.10 -7.13
C LEU A 43 7.95 -1.12 -5.95
N PRO A 44 8.96 -0.30 -5.57
CA PRO A 44 8.83 0.61 -4.44
C PRO A 44 7.79 1.70 -4.70
N THR A 45 7.74 2.22 -5.93
CA THR A 45 6.77 3.24 -6.35
C THR A 45 5.36 2.66 -6.39
N PHE A 46 5.19 1.47 -6.95
CA PHE A 46 3.92 0.77 -6.95
C PHE A 46 3.39 0.54 -5.53
N ALA A 47 4.23 0.01 -4.63
CA ALA A 47 3.83 -0.23 -3.26
C ALA A 47 3.46 1.09 -2.54
N SER A 48 4.24 2.14 -2.76
CA SER A 48 3.94 3.49 -2.25
C SER A 48 2.57 3.99 -2.70
N ILE A 49 2.25 3.85 -3.99
CA ILE A 49 0.95 4.27 -4.53
C ILE A 49 -0.20 3.47 -3.91
N VAL A 50 -0.05 2.16 -3.76
CA VAL A 50 -1.10 1.31 -3.17
C VAL A 50 -1.35 1.67 -1.71
N PHE A 51 -0.30 1.78 -0.89
CA PHE A 51 -0.45 2.22 0.50
C PHE A 51 -1.02 3.64 0.59
N GLY A 52 -0.60 4.55 -0.30
CA GLY A 52 -1.14 5.91 -0.35
C GLY A 52 -2.64 5.91 -0.66
N ALA A 53 -3.08 5.12 -1.64
CA ALA A 53 -4.49 4.97 -1.98
C ALA A 53 -5.30 4.39 -0.81
N MET A 54 -4.79 3.36 -0.14
CA MET A 54 -5.42 2.80 1.07
C MET A 54 -5.59 3.85 2.17
N GLY A 55 -4.57 4.69 2.37
CA GLY A 55 -4.61 5.78 3.33
C GLY A 55 -5.65 6.84 2.99
N VAL A 56 -5.66 7.31 1.74
CA VAL A 56 -6.63 8.30 1.25
C VAL A 56 -8.06 7.78 1.34
N ILE A 57 -8.32 6.53 0.92
CA ILE A 57 -9.67 5.94 0.99
C ILE A 57 -10.11 5.78 2.45
N SER A 58 -9.21 5.42 3.37
CA SER A 58 -9.54 5.27 4.80
C SER A 58 -9.94 6.61 5.44
N ILE A 59 -9.23 7.69 5.10
CA ILE A 59 -9.55 9.06 5.55
C ILE A 59 -10.87 9.54 4.93
N ALA A 60 -11.03 9.36 3.62
CA ALA A 60 -12.25 9.74 2.90
C ALA A 60 -13.48 8.99 3.44
N GLY A 61 -13.34 7.70 3.76
CA GLY A 61 -14.41 6.89 4.36
C GLY A 61 -14.86 7.41 5.72
N TYR A 62 -13.93 7.92 6.53
CA TYR A 62 -14.30 8.56 7.80
C TYR A 62 -15.10 9.86 7.57
N PHE A 63 -14.65 10.74 6.69
CA PHE A 63 -15.40 11.97 6.39
C PHE A 63 -16.77 11.68 5.77
N ALA A 64 -16.88 10.68 4.90
CA ALA A 64 -18.15 10.22 4.37
C ALA A 64 -19.09 9.70 5.49
N SER A 65 -18.55 8.97 6.47
CA SER A 65 -19.33 8.51 7.63
C SER A 65 -19.94 9.66 8.43
N VAL A 66 -19.17 10.73 8.64
CA VAL A 66 -19.64 11.95 9.30
C VAL A 66 -20.70 12.66 8.44
N TRP A 67 -20.47 12.78 7.14
CA TRP A 67 -21.38 13.46 6.22
C TRP A 67 -22.75 12.77 6.10
N PHE A 68 -22.77 11.44 5.99
CA PHE A 68 -24.00 10.67 5.84
C PHE A 68 -24.63 10.25 7.18
N ASN A 69 -24.05 10.68 8.32
CA ASN A 69 -24.44 10.27 9.66
C ASN A 69 -24.62 8.74 9.80
N ASN A 70 -23.79 7.97 9.10
CA ASN A 70 -23.86 6.52 9.03
C ASN A 70 -22.60 5.91 9.68
N PRO A 71 -22.70 5.38 10.91
CA PRO A 71 -21.56 4.85 11.65
C PRO A 71 -20.91 3.64 10.96
N SER A 72 -21.64 2.89 10.14
CA SER A 72 -21.11 1.72 9.43
C SER A 72 -20.00 2.08 8.45
N LEU A 73 -20.04 3.29 7.88
CA LEU A 73 -19.03 3.80 6.96
C LEU A 73 -17.69 4.07 7.65
N SER A 74 -17.68 4.27 8.98
CA SER A 74 -16.44 4.49 9.74
C SER A 74 -15.50 3.29 9.74
N LYS A 75 -16.01 2.08 9.44
CA LYS A 75 -15.26 0.82 9.35
C LYS A 75 -14.82 0.47 7.93
N ILE A 76 -15.06 1.36 6.96
CA ILE A 76 -14.70 1.12 5.55
C ILE A 76 -13.21 0.87 5.36
N PHE A 77 -12.33 1.35 6.24
CA PHE A 77 -10.87 1.13 6.16
C PHE A 77 -10.46 -0.36 6.07
N ILE A 78 -11.31 -1.30 6.53
CA ILE A 78 -11.08 -2.75 6.42
C ILE A 78 -11.01 -3.19 4.95
N LEU A 79 -11.90 -2.68 4.10
CA LEU A 79 -12.00 -3.05 2.68
C LEU A 79 -10.73 -2.69 1.88
N PRO A 80 -10.25 -1.43 1.90
CA PRO A 80 -8.98 -1.05 1.28
C PRO A 80 -7.80 -1.83 1.84
N THR A 81 -7.83 -2.22 3.12
CA THR A 81 -6.77 -3.04 3.72
C THR A 81 -6.71 -4.42 3.08
N ILE A 82 -7.83 -5.13 3.00
CA ILE A 82 -7.88 -6.47 2.41
C ILE A 82 -7.53 -6.39 0.92
N VAL A 83 -8.20 -5.51 0.17
CA VAL A 83 -8.00 -5.38 -1.28
C VAL A 83 -6.59 -4.91 -1.61
N GLY A 84 -6.11 -3.87 -0.92
CA GLY A 84 -4.77 -3.32 -1.12
C GLY A 84 -3.66 -4.34 -0.82
N MET A 85 -3.83 -5.17 0.21
CA MET A 85 -2.88 -6.25 0.49
C MET A 85 -2.85 -7.32 -0.62
N ILE A 86 -4.01 -7.72 -1.15
CA ILE A 86 -4.07 -8.67 -2.28
C ILE A 86 -3.38 -8.06 -3.50
N VAL A 87 -3.67 -6.79 -3.81
CA VAL A 87 -3.06 -6.06 -4.92
C VAL A 87 -1.53 -5.98 -4.75
N LEU A 88 -1.03 -5.65 -3.56
CA LEU A 88 0.40 -5.63 -3.26
C LEU A 88 1.07 -6.99 -3.48
N ILE A 89 0.45 -8.07 -3.01
CA ILE A 89 1.02 -9.42 -3.12
C ILE A 89 1.06 -9.86 -4.58
N VAL A 90 -0.06 -9.76 -5.29
CA VAL A 90 -0.18 -10.27 -6.67
C VAL A 90 0.68 -9.45 -7.63
N PHE A 91 0.49 -8.13 -7.65
CA PHE A 91 1.23 -7.27 -8.59
C PHE A 91 2.66 -7.06 -8.14
N GLY A 92 2.95 -7.04 -6.84
CA GLY A 92 4.32 -7.01 -6.34
C GLY A 92 5.13 -8.22 -6.82
N ASN A 93 4.56 -9.42 -6.78
CA ASN A 93 5.22 -10.62 -7.30
C ASN A 93 5.44 -10.56 -8.81
N ILE A 94 4.47 -10.03 -9.57
CA ILE A 94 4.62 -9.81 -11.03
C ILE A 94 5.79 -8.85 -11.33
N LEU A 95 5.88 -7.74 -10.59
CA LEU A 95 6.95 -6.75 -10.76
C LEU A 95 8.34 -7.30 -10.37
N VAL A 96 8.41 -8.22 -9.43
CA VAL A 96 9.67 -8.91 -9.09
C VAL A 96 10.07 -9.89 -10.21
N ASN A 97 9.12 -10.66 -10.74
CA ASN A 97 9.41 -11.77 -11.66
C ASN A 97 9.53 -11.34 -13.14
N ASN A 98 9.00 -10.17 -13.51
CA ASN A 98 9.19 -9.60 -14.84
C ASN A 98 10.67 -9.22 -15.02
N ARG A 99 11.44 -10.02 -15.75
CA ARG A 99 12.82 -9.66 -16.08
C ARG A 99 12.81 -8.55 -17.13
N VAL A 100 13.36 -7.38 -16.80
CA VAL A 100 13.70 -6.38 -17.82
C VAL A 100 14.76 -7.04 -18.72
N ARG A 101 14.39 -7.27 -19.98
CA ARG A 101 15.28 -7.84 -21.00
C ARG A 101 16.29 -6.82 -21.49
#